data_AF-A0A1I4KNR6-F1
#
_entry.id   AF-A0A1I4KNR6-F1
#
_cell.length_a   1.000
_cell.length_b   1.000
_cell.length_c   1.000
_cell.angle_alpha   90.00
_cell.angle_beta   90.00
_cell.angle_gamma   90.00
#
_symmetry.space_group_name_H-M   'P 1'
#
loop_
_entity.id
_entity.type
_entity.pdbx_description
1 polymer ?
#
loop_
_entity_poly.entity_id
_entity_poly.type
_entity_poly.pdbx_seq_one_letter_code
_entity_poly.pdbx_strand_id
1 'polypeptide(L)' 'MYVEVSGKAVIREDKATKQQFWHESMDRWFDGIDDPAFIMLEIQPEGMRLMNKAGEPPQELKIG' A
#
# COMPACT_ATOMS: atom_id res chain seq x y z
N MET A 1 -15.61 -4.36 -9.65
CA MET A 1 -14.32 -4.98 -9.96
C MET A 1 -13.28 -4.30 -9.10
N TYR A 2 -12.54 -5.08 -8.33
CA TYR A 2 -11.47 -4.59 -7.46
C TYR A 2 -10.34 -5.64 -7.45
N VAL A 3 -9.16 -5.22 -7.01
CA VAL A 3 -8.02 -6.12 -6.83
C VAL A 3 -7.84 -6.35 -5.33
N GLU A 4 -7.79 -7.61 -4.93
CA GLU A 4 -7.40 -8.02 -3.60
C GLU A 4 -5.88 -8.31 -3.62
N VAL A 5 -5.14 -7.69 -2.72
CA VAL A 5 -3.70 -7.91 -2.54
C VAL A 5 -3.48 -8.42 -1.12
N SER A 6 -2.75 -9.52 -0.99
CA SER A 6 -2.37 -10.14 0.29
C SER A 6 -0.85 -10.27 0.33
N GLY A 7 -0.26 -10.08 1.52
CA GLY A 7 1.19 -10.08 1.66
C GLY A 7 1.64 -9.70 3.06
N LYS A 8 2.96 -9.64 3.25
CA LYS A 8 3.58 -9.23 4.52
C LYS A 8 3.76 -7.73 4.56
N ALA A 9 3.44 -7.12 5.69
CA ALA A 9 3.67 -5.70 5.93
C ALA A 9 4.93 -5.49 6.78
N VAL A 10 5.69 -4.46 6.46
CA VAL A 10 6.85 -3.98 7.24
C VAL A 10 6.68 -2.49 7.49
N ILE A 11 6.89 -2.06 8.73
CA ILE A 11 6.94 -0.64 9.07
C ILE A 11 8.29 -0.08 8.58
N ARG A 12 8.24 0.99 7.79
CA ARG A 12 9.44 1.71 7.35
C ARG A 12 9.76 2.81 8.34
N GLU A 13 10.91 2.69 8.97
CA GLU A 13 11.43 3.65 9.95
C GLU A 13 12.39 4.68 9.34
N ASP A 14 12.94 4.39 8.15
CA ASP A 14 13.96 5.23 7.56
C ASP A 14 13.37 6.49 6.89
N LYS A 15 13.97 7.65 7.21
CA LYS A 15 13.51 8.95 6.74
C LYS A 15 13.66 9.11 5.21
N ALA A 16 14.68 8.49 4.61
CA ALA A 16 14.92 8.60 3.17
C ALA A 16 13.78 8.00 2.34
N THR A 17 13.29 6.81 2.72
CA THR A 17 12.14 6.18 2.06
C THR A 17 10.87 6.99 2.30
N LYS A 18 10.62 7.43 3.54
CA LYS A 18 9.49 8.33 3.84
C LYS A 18 9.53 9.60 2.96
N GLN A 19 10.72 10.16 2.72
CA GLN A 19 10.92 11.36 1.87
C GLN A 19 10.63 11.08 0.41
N GLN A 20 11.10 9.94 -0.10
CA GLN A 20 10.90 9.54 -1.49
C GLN A 20 9.42 9.39 -1.85
N PHE A 21 8.58 8.94 -0.91
CA PHE A 21 7.15 8.69 -1.15
C PHE A 21 6.22 9.77 -0.61
N TRP A 22 6.75 10.84 -0.02
CA TRP A 22 5.95 11.98 0.44
C TRP A 22 5.40 12.78 -0.74
N HIS A 23 4.15 13.20 -0.65
CA HIS A 23 3.52 14.13 -1.59
C HIS A 23 2.86 15.27 -0.82
N GLU A 24 2.90 16.49 -1.36
CA GLU A 24 2.25 17.68 -0.76
C GLU A 24 0.75 17.48 -0.46
N SER A 25 0.07 16.59 -1.19
CA SER A 25 -1.32 16.25 -0.90
C SER A 25 -1.52 15.58 0.47
N MET A 26 -0.46 15.02 1.05
CA MET A 26 -0.47 14.34 2.35
C MET A 26 -0.58 15.31 3.53
N ASP A 27 -0.26 16.58 3.32
CA ASP A 27 -0.40 17.67 4.31
C ASP A 27 -1.86 17.88 4.76
N ARG A 28 -2.82 17.22 4.10
CA ARG A 28 -4.24 17.20 4.50
C ARG A 28 -4.51 16.30 5.71
N TRP A 29 -3.61 15.37 6.02
CA TRP A 29 -3.78 14.38 7.07
C TRP A 29 -2.68 14.42 8.14
N PHE A 30 -1.54 15.03 7.82
CA PHE A 30 -0.35 15.04 8.67
C PHE A 30 0.28 16.45 8.67
N ASP A 31 0.96 16.79 9.76
CA ASP A 31 1.64 18.10 9.91
C ASP A 31 2.99 18.17 9.18
N GLY A 32 3.33 17.12 8.43
CA GLY A 32 4.54 17.00 7.62
C GLY A 32 5.17 15.63 7.73
N ILE A 33 6.29 15.44 7.04
CA ILE A 33 6.99 14.16 6.99
C ILE A 33 7.54 13.68 8.35
N ASP A 34 7.80 14.62 9.25
CA ASP A 34 8.31 14.36 10.59
C ASP A 34 7.19 14.24 11.64
N ASP A 35 5.92 14.19 11.21
CA ASP A 35 4.77 13.96 12.09
C ASP A 35 4.90 12.60 12.81
N PRO A 36 4.87 12.55 14.15
CA PRO A 36 5.01 11.28 14.89
C PRO A 36 3.87 10.29 14.64
N ALA A 37 2.72 10.75 14.14
CA ALA A 37 1.61 9.89 13.74
C ALA A 37 1.78 9.31 12.31
N PHE A 38 2.79 9.76 11.56
CA PHE A 38 3.04 9.27 10.21
C PHE A 38 3.81 7.93 10.21
N ILE A 39 3.04 6.85 10.02
CA ILE A 39 3.55 5.49 9.87
C ILE A 39 3.46 5.08 8.40
N MET A 40 4.60 4.68 7.82
CA MET A 40 4.66 4.13 6.48
C MET A 40 4.72 2.60 6.54
N LEU A 41 3.78 1.95 5.85
CA LEU A 41 3.75 0.50 5.68
C LEU A 41 4.18 0.14 4.27
N GLU A 42 5.24 -0.66 4.15
CA GLU A 42 5.55 -1.37 2.90
C GLU A 42 4.86 -2.73 2.93
N ILE A 43 4.14 -3.05 1.85
CA ILE A 43 3.49 -4.34 1.68
C ILE A 43 4.25 -5.10 0.59
N GLN A 44 4.78 -6.28 0.93
CA GLN A 44 5.37 -7.23 0.01
C GLN A 44 4.29 -8.23 -0.42
N PRO A 45 3.77 -8.14 -1.66
CA PRO A 45 2.69 -9.01 -2.11
C PRO A 45 3.14 -10.47 -2.15
N GLU A 46 2.29 -11.36 -1.63
CA GLU A 46 2.43 -12.82 -1.74
C GLU A 46 1.27 -13.44 -2.53
N GLY A 47 0.15 -12.71 -2.69
CA GLY A 47 -0.96 -13.10 -3.55
C GLY A 47 -1.77 -11.92 -4.03
N MET A 48 -2.25 -11.99 -5.28
CA MET A 48 -3.11 -10.98 -5.89
C MET A 48 -4.29 -11.64 -6.62
N ARG A 49 -5.49 -11.09 -6.45
CA ARG A 49 -6.71 -11.59 -7.10
C ARG A 49 -7.50 -10.46 -7.74
N LEU A 50 -7.90 -10.66 -8.99
CA LEU A 50 -8.88 -9.80 -9.66
C LEU A 50 -10.29 -10.31 -9.34
N MET A 51 -11.06 -9.48 -8.64
CA MET A 51 -12.43 -9.77 -8.26
C MET A 51 -13.37 -9.16 -9.29
N ASN A 52 -13.96 -10.00 -10.14
CA ASN A 52 -14.88 -9.60 -11.20
C ASN A 52 -16.24 -9.14 -10.63
N LYS A 53 -17.09 -8.55 -11.48
CA LYS A 53 -18.46 -8.17 -11.08
C LYS A 53 -19.29 -9.43 -10.80
N ALA A 54 -20.35 -9.29 -10.01
CA ALA A 54 -21.13 -10.39 -9.44
C ALA A 54 -21.44 -11.52 -10.44
N GLY A 55 -20.92 -12.71 -10.16
CA GLY A 55 -21.19 -13.94 -10.92
C GLY A 55 -19.95 -14.65 -11.47
N GLU A 56 -18.82 -13.95 -11.61
CA GLU A 56 -17.58 -14.54 -12.14
C GLU A 56 -16.59 -14.86 -11.01
N PRO A 57 -15.90 -16.03 -11.05
CA PRO A 57 -14.90 -16.39 -10.04
C PRO A 57 -13.69 -15.44 -10.06
N PRO A 58 -13.00 -15.25 -8.93
CA PRO A 58 -11.76 -14.48 -8.87
C PRO A 58 -10.68 -15.06 -9.79
N GLN A 59 -9.91 -14.20 -10.43
CA GLN A 59 -8.73 -14.60 -11.21
C GLN A 59 -7.46 -14.33 -10.41
N GLU A 60 -6.63 -15.36 -10.20
CA GLU A 60 -5.30 -15.18 -9.60
C GLU A 60 -4.35 -14.50 -10.59
N LEU A 61 -3.63 -13.50 -10.09
CA LEU A 61 -2.62 -12.77 -10.84
C LEU A 61 -1.24 -13.27 -10.43
N LYS A 62 -0.36 -13.50 -11.41
CA LYS A 62 1.02 -13.92 -11.15
C LYS A 62 1.83 -12.75 -10.61
N ILE A 63 2.52 -12.97 -9.50
CA ILE A 63 3.55 -12.08 -8.99
C ILE A 63 4.84 -12.44 -9.76
N GLY A 64 5.47 -11.43 -10.36
CA GLY A 64 6.66 -11.55 -11.20
C GLY A 64 7.95 -11.72 -10.41
#